data_AF-A0A1W9PRT0-F1
#
_entry.id   AF-A0A1W9PRT0-F1
#
_cell.length_a   1.000
_cell.length_b   1.000
_cell.length_c   1.000
_cell.angle_alpha   90.00
_cell.angle_beta   90.00
_cell.angle_gamma   90.00
#
_symmetry.space_group_name_H-M   'P 1'
#
loop_
_entity.id
_entity.type
_entity.pdbx_description
1 polymer ?
#
loop_
_entity_poly.entity_id
_entity_poly.type
_entity_poly.pdbx_seq_one_letter_code
_entity_poly.pdbx_strand_id
1 'polypeptide(L)'
;MKAETNTPGVEILQGVSHLHDILPYIYHHHERWDGKGYPNGLKGKGISIGGRILALADVYDALTTARPYHPARPKEEVLLFIQSQAGKHFDPDLVPVFIRTMKKH
;
A
#
# COMPACT_ATOMS: atom_id res chain seq x y z
N MET A 1 -7.11 -7.42 16.83
CA MET A 1 -5.76 -7.58 16.25
C MET A 1 -5.11 -6.22 16.23
N LYS A 2 -4.00 -6.03 16.96
CA LYS A 2 -3.27 -4.76 16.96
C LYS A 2 -2.56 -4.66 15.60
N ALA A 3 -2.81 -3.60 14.85
CA ALA A 3 -2.04 -3.30 13.65
C ALA A 3 -0.57 -3.15 14.08
N GLU A 4 0.28 -4.08 13.70
CA GLU A 4 1.71 -4.00 13.94
C GLU A 4 2.24 -2.76 13.21
N THR A 5 2.85 -1.86 13.96
CA THR A 5 3.45 -0.63 13.43
C THR A 5 4.62 -1.01 12.50
N ASN A 6 4.80 -0.35 11.35
CA ASN A 6 5.90 -0.60 10.40
C ASN A 6 7.32 -0.28 10.94
N THR A 7 7.43 0.06 12.22
CA THR A 7 8.67 0.43 12.91
C THR A 7 9.75 -0.66 12.85
N PRO A 8 9.46 -1.97 13.08
CA PRO A 8 10.48 -3.01 13.06
C PRO A 8 11.17 -3.16 11.70
N GLY A 9 10.43 -3.01 10.59
CA GLY A 9 11.00 -3.09 9.25
C GLY A 9 11.98 -1.96 8.95
N VAL A 10 11.68 -0.75 9.43
CA VAL A 10 12.58 0.41 9.32
C VAL A 10 13.80 0.23 10.23
N GLU A 11 13.62 -0.26 11.45
CA GLU A 11 14.70 -0.49 12.41
C GLU A 11 15.75 -1.49 11.90
N ILE A 12 15.33 -2.53 11.17
CA ILE A 12 16.25 -3.49 10.56
C ILE A 12 17.07 -2.84 9.44
N LEU A 13 16.44 -2.00 8.62
CA LEU A 13 17.03 -1.49 7.38
C LEU A 13 17.78 -0.15 7.55
N GLN A 14 17.54 0.58 8.63
CA GLN A 14 18.21 1.87 8.89
C GLN A 14 19.75 1.76 8.99
N GLY A 15 20.29 0.58 9.34
CA GLY A 15 21.73 0.35 9.41
C GLY A 15 22.40 0.19 8.04
N VAL A 16 21.62 0.02 6.96
CA VAL A 16 22.12 -0.21 5.61
C VAL A 16 22.02 1.10 4.82
N SER A 17 23.12 1.84 4.76
CA SER A 17 23.19 3.20 4.18
C SER A 17 22.59 3.33 2.77
N HIS A 18 22.80 2.33 1.91
CA HIS A 18 22.28 2.35 0.54
C HIS A 18 20.76 2.18 0.43
N LEU A 19 20.07 1.85 1.52
CA LEU A 19 18.61 1.68 1.56
C LEU A 19 17.89 2.87 2.22
N HIS A 20 18.62 3.91 2.62
CA HIS A 20 18.03 5.06 3.32
C HIS A 20 16.91 5.74 2.52
N ASP A 21 17.07 5.86 1.20
CA ASP A 21 16.08 6.51 0.32
C ASP A 21 14.75 5.74 0.25
N ILE A 22 14.74 4.44 0.53
CA ILE A 22 13.54 3.60 0.48
C ILE A 22 12.86 3.44 1.83
N LEU A 23 13.50 3.86 2.93
CA LEU A 23 12.92 3.77 4.27
C LEU A 23 11.55 4.47 4.37
N PRO A 24 11.32 5.65 3.77
CA PRO A 24 9.99 6.26 3.77
C PRO A 24 8.93 5.44 3.03
N TYR A 25 9.32 4.52 2.15
CA TYR A 25 8.36 3.68 1.43
C TYR A 25 7.85 2.58 2.35
N ILE A 26 8.79 1.92 3.03
CA ILE A 26 8.51 0.90 4.04
C ILE A 26 7.77 1.50 5.22
N TYR A 27 8.15 2.71 5.66
CA TYR A 27 7.50 3.31 6.81
C TYR A 27 6.04 3.70 6.52
N HIS A 28 5.78 4.24 5.32
CA HIS A 28 4.48 4.84 4.99
C HIS A 28 3.51 3.91 4.26
N HIS A 29 3.85 2.66 3.91
CA HIS A 29 2.95 1.84 3.08
C HIS A 29 1.63 1.39 3.75
N HIS A 30 1.49 1.60 5.07
CA HIS A 30 0.21 1.43 5.78
C HIS A 30 -0.53 2.75 6.06
N GLU A 31 0.03 3.88 5.60
CA GLU A 31 -0.69 5.13 5.57
C GLU A 31 -1.81 5.08 4.52
N ARG A 32 -2.92 5.77 4.82
CA ARG A 32 -4.07 5.84 3.92
C ARG A 32 -4.19 7.25 3.38
N TRP A 33 -4.62 7.41 2.14
CA TRP A 33 -4.79 8.73 1.52
C TRP A 33 -5.65 9.69 2.37
N ASP A 34 -6.69 9.16 3.03
CA ASP A 34 -7.60 9.87 3.93
C ASP A 34 -7.03 10.17 5.34
N GLY A 35 -5.83 9.68 5.64
CA GLY A 35 -5.13 9.81 6.93
C GLY A 35 -5.74 9.02 8.07
N LYS A 36 -6.52 7.99 7.76
CA LYS A 36 -6.95 6.99 8.75
C LYS A 36 -5.96 5.82 8.88
N GLY A 37 -4.81 5.94 8.20
CA GLY A 37 -3.73 4.97 8.26
C GLY A 37 -2.82 5.19 9.46
N TYR A 38 -1.73 4.44 9.47
CA TYR A 38 -0.73 4.44 10.53
C TYR A 38 0.67 4.28 9.90
N PRO A 39 1.76 4.62 10.61
CA PRO A 39 1.83 5.00 12.04
C PRO A 39 1.54 6.47 12.36
N ASN A 40 1.66 7.39 11.40
CA ASN A 40 1.63 8.83 11.65
C ASN A 40 0.31 9.49 11.26
N GLY A 41 -0.56 8.80 10.52
CA GLY A 41 -1.83 9.36 10.05
C GLY A 41 -1.62 10.40 8.94
N LEU A 42 -0.61 10.21 8.10
CA LEU A 42 -0.28 11.10 6.99
C LEU A 42 -1.42 11.14 5.96
N LYS A 43 -1.61 12.29 5.32
CA LYS A 43 -2.68 12.53 4.34
C LYS A 43 -2.15 12.93 2.99
N GLY A 44 -2.79 12.42 1.94
CA GLY A 44 -2.52 12.81 0.56
C GLY A 44 -1.04 12.73 0.20
N LYS A 45 -0.51 13.85 -0.31
CA LYS A 45 0.89 13.99 -0.74
C LYS A 45 1.90 14.07 0.41
N GLY A 46 1.46 14.09 1.67
CA GLY A 46 2.34 13.88 2.82
C GLY A 46 2.89 12.45 2.89
N ILE A 47 2.22 11.50 2.26
CA ILE A 47 2.67 10.10 2.12
C ILE A 47 3.71 10.03 1.00
N SER A 48 4.82 9.34 1.25
CA SER A 48 5.87 9.12 0.24
C SER A 48 5.27 8.47 -1.02
N ILE A 49 5.78 8.81 -2.20
CA ILE A 49 5.28 8.22 -3.45
C ILE A 49 5.43 6.70 -3.45
N GLY A 50 6.57 6.18 -2.97
CA GLY A 50 6.77 4.75 -2.83
C GLY A 50 5.83 4.11 -1.81
N GLY A 51 5.52 4.76 -0.69
CA GLY A 51 4.53 4.27 0.26
C GLY A 51 3.14 4.15 -0.36
N ARG A 52 2.72 5.14 -1.15
CA ARG A 52 1.44 5.12 -1.90
C ARG A 52 1.38 4.00 -2.95
N ILE A 53 2.50 3.73 -3.63
CA ILE A 53 2.60 2.62 -4.60
C ILE A 53 2.58 1.27 -3.89
N LEU A 54 3.34 1.12 -2.81
CA LEU A 54 3.40 -0.12 -2.03
C LEU A 54 2.05 -0.45 -1.40
N ALA A 55 1.30 0.54 -0.90
CA ALA A 55 -0.04 0.32 -0.36
C ALA A 55 -1.00 -0.31 -1.38
N LEU A 56 -0.93 0.12 -2.65
CA LEU A 56 -1.72 -0.48 -3.74
C LEU A 56 -1.28 -1.92 -4.02
N ALA A 57 0.03 -2.14 -4.14
CA ALA A 57 0.59 -3.45 -4.45
C ALA A 57 0.30 -4.48 -3.33
N ASP A 58 0.48 -4.08 -2.07
CA ASP A 58 0.25 -4.92 -0.90
C ASP A 58 -1.22 -5.34 -0.78
N VAL A 59 -2.16 -4.41 -0.90
CA VAL A 59 -3.59 -4.74 -0.84
C VAL A 59 -4.01 -5.59 -2.04
N TYR A 60 -3.48 -5.33 -3.23
CA TYR A 60 -3.77 -6.15 -4.40
C TYR A 60 -3.31 -7.59 -4.18
N ASP A 61 -2.04 -7.81 -3.81
CA ASP A 61 -1.50 -9.14 -3.55
C ASP A 61 -2.25 -9.86 -2.44
N ALA A 62 -2.50 -9.17 -1.32
CA ALA A 62 -3.21 -9.75 -0.18
C ALA A 62 -4.63 -10.25 -0.54
N LEU A 63 -5.30 -9.62 -1.50
CA LEU A 63 -6.63 -10.01 -1.94
C LEU A 63 -6.62 -11.05 -3.06
N THR A 64 -5.63 -11.03 -3.96
CA THR A 64 -5.54 -11.99 -5.08
C THR A 64 -4.78 -13.27 -4.75
N THR A 65 -4.08 -13.32 -3.63
CA THR A 65 -3.30 -14.50 -3.21
C THR A 65 -4.09 -15.33 -2.19
N ALA A 66 -4.18 -16.64 -2.41
CA ALA A 66 -4.83 -17.54 -1.47
C ALA A 66 -4.01 -17.64 -0.18
N ARG A 67 -4.67 -17.48 0.96
CA ARG A 67 -4.07 -17.58 2.31
C ARG A 67 -4.89 -18.52 3.19
N PRO A 68 -4.35 -19.06 4.30
CA PRO A 68 -5.06 -20.03 5.14
C PRO A 68 -6.47 -19.60 5.60
N TYR A 69 -6.73 -18.30 5.68
CA TYR A 69 -7.97 -17.73 6.18
C TYR A 69 -8.89 -17.11 5.11
N HIS A 70 -8.46 -17.03 3.85
CA HIS A 70 -9.29 -16.49 2.76
C HIS A 70 -8.80 -17.00 1.39
N PRO A 71 -9.70 -17.45 0.50
CA PRO A 71 -9.34 -17.83 -0.86
C PRO A 71 -8.88 -16.63 -1.70
N ALA A 72 -8.14 -16.86 -2.78
CA ALA A 72 -7.84 -15.79 -3.74
C ALA A 72 -9.15 -15.19 -4.31
N ARG A 73 -9.24 -13.85 -4.35
CA ARG A 73 -10.36 -13.16 -5.03
C ARG A 73 -10.06 -12.97 -6.52
N PRO A 74 -11.10 -12.97 -7.39
CA PRO A 74 -10.93 -12.66 -8.80
C PRO A 74 -10.28 -11.29 -9.02
N LYS A 75 -9.38 -11.19 -10.00
CA LYS A 75 -8.66 -9.95 -10.31
C LYS A 75 -9.61 -8.79 -10.57
N GLU A 76 -10.68 -9.03 -11.30
CA GLU A 76 -11.68 -8.03 -11.67
C GLU A 76 -12.37 -7.46 -10.43
N GLU A 77 -12.73 -8.31 -9.47
CA GLU A 77 -13.33 -7.90 -8.20
C GLU A 77 -12.36 -7.00 -7.40
N VAL A 78 -11.09 -7.41 -7.30
CA VAL A 78 -10.06 -6.65 -6.58
C VAL A 78 -9.80 -5.30 -7.25
N LEU A 79 -9.74 -5.24 -8.58
CA LEU A 79 -9.54 -3.98 -9.31
C LEU A 79 -10.74 -3.02 -9.14
N LEU A 80 -11.97 -3.53 -9.12
CA LEU A 80 -13.17 -2.73 -8.82
C LEU A 80 -13.14 -2.21 -7.38
N PHE A 81 -12.74 -3.05 -6.42
CA PHE A 81 -12.55 -2.64 -5.03
C PHE A 81 -11.52 -1.52 -4.92
N ILE A 82 -10.33 -1.67 -5.52
CA ILE A 82 -9.28 -0.65 -5.53
C ILE A 82 -9.80 0.65 -6.14
N GLN A 83 -10.52 0.58 -7.25
CA GLN A 83 -11.14 1.75 -7.88
C GLN A 83 -12.10 2.48 -6.93
N SER A 84 -12.94 1.75 -6.20
CA SER A 84 -13.89 2.32 -5.23
C SER A 84 -13.23 3.01 -4.03
N GLN A 85 -11.95 2.71 -3.77
CA GLN A 85 -11.17 3.24 -2.66
C GLN A 85 -10.24 4.40 -3.05
N ALA A 86 -10.28 4.86 -4.30
CA ALA A 86 -9.58 6.05 -4.76
C ALA A 86 -9.98 7.29 -3.95
N GLY A 87 -8.99 8.07 -3.50
CA GLY A 87 -9.21 9.24 -2.65
C GLY A 87 -9.58 8.91 -1.19
N LYS A 88 -9.65 7.63 -0.82
CA LYS A 88 -9.89 7.16 0.56
C LYS A 88 -8.68 6.39 1.07
N HIS A 89 -8.55 5.14 0.63
CA HIS A 89 -7.39 4.32 0.96
C HIS A 89 -6.22 4.70 0.07
N PHE A 90 -6.48 4.85 -1.22
CA PHE A 90 -5.43 4.96 -2.24
C PHE A 90 -5.39 6.34 -2.87
N ASP A 91 -4.21 6.68 -3.38
CA ASP A 91 -3.99 7.88 -4.17
C ASP A 91 -4.85 7.87 -5.45
N PRO A 92 -5.75 8.87 -5.64
CA PRO A 92 -6.62 8.93 -6.81
C PRO A 92 -5.86 9.11 -8.13
N ASP A 93 -4.64 9.63 -8.12
CA ASP A 93 -3.81 9.79 -9.32
C ASP A 93 -3.13 8.47 -9.72
N LEU A 94 -2.82 7.60 -8.74
CA LEU A 94 -2.16 6.31 -8.99
C LEU A 94 -3.12 5.18 -9.33
N VAL A 95 -4.35 5.20 -8.81
CA VAL A 95 -5.34 4.15 -9.07
C VAL A 95 -5.58 3.89 -10.57
N PRO A 96 -5.81 4.91 -11.42
CA PRO A 96 -6.00 4.70 -12.86
C PRO A 96 -4.76 4.10 -13.53
N VAL A 97 -3.56 4.52 -13.10
CA VAL A 97 -2.29 4.00 -13.61
C VAL A 97 -2.13 2.53 -13.25
N PHE A 98 -2.39 2.17 -11.98
CA PHE A 98 -2.31 0.80 -11.50
C PHE A 98 -3.27 -0.13 -12.25
N ILE A 99 -4.56 0.23 -12.35
CA ILE A 99 -5.57 -0.58 -13.07
C ILE A 99 -5.16 -0.79 -14.53
N ARG A 100 -4.67 0.26 -15.21
CA ARG A 100 -4.20 0.15 -16.59
C ARG A 100 -3.01 -0.81 -16.71
N THR A 101 -2.08 -0.78 -15.77
CA THR A 101 -0.92 -1.70 -15.76
C THR A 101 -1.37 -3.15 -15.54
N MET A 102 -2.30 -3.40 -14.61
CA MET A 102 -2.78 -4.75 -14.30
C MET A 102 -3.62 -5.39 -15.41
N LYS A 103 -4.24 -4.59 -16.28
CA LYS A 103 -4.99 -5.09 -17.45
C LYS A 103 -4.13 -5.42 -18.66
N LYS A 104 -2.87 -4.96 -18.69
CA LYS A 104 -1.93 -5.21 -19.79
C LYS A 104 -1.19 -6.55 -19.67
N HIS A 105 -1.32 -7.22 -18.52
CA HIS A 105 -0.66 -8.48 -18.17
C HIS A 105 -1.70 -9.54 -17.78
#